data_AF-A0A2M8P6T2-F1
#
_entry.id   AF-A0A2M8P6T2-F1
#
_cell.length_a   1.000
_cell.length_b   1.000
_cell.length_c   1.000
_cell.angle_alpha   90.00
_cell.angle_beta   90.00
_cell.angle_gamma   90.00
#
_symmetry.space_group_name_H-M   'P 1'
#
loop_
_entity.id
_entity.type
_entity.pdbx_description
1 polymer ?
#
loop_
_entity_poly.entity_id
_entity_poly.type
_entity_poly.pdbx_seq_one_letter_code
_entity_poly.pdbx_strand_id
1 'polypeptide(L)' 'VQERGLYFPNEWDENYTPIFSMNDPDEDPKEGSLLVTHYGKGTFIYTGLSFFRELPPGVSGAYRLFVNLVSYRQE' A
#
# COMPACT_ATOMS: atom_id res chain seq x y z
N VAL A 1 -7.87 -4.85 15.07
CA VAL A 1 -7.32 -3.70 14.32
C VAL A 1 -8.45 -2.72 14.12
N GLN A 2 -8.33 -1.50 14.64
CA GLN A 2 -9.39 -0.49 14.53
C GLN A 2 -9.44 0.15 13.13
N GLU A 3 -8.28 0.29 12.48
CA GLU A 3 -8.13 0.95 11.18
C GLU A 3 -6.93 0.34 10.44
N ARG A 4 -7.15 -0.16 9.21
CA ARG A 4 -6.10 -0.81 8.39
C ARG A 4 -5.29 0.19 7.57
N GLY A 5 -5.87 1.35 7.26
CA GLY A 5 -5.21 2.42 6.50
C GLY A 5 -6.10 3.66 6.41
N LEU A 6 -5.48 4.77 6.03
CA LEU A 6 -6.12 6.07 5.86
C LEU A 6 -5.63 6.75 4.60
N TYR A 7 -6.38 7.76 4.16
CA TYR A 7 -6.01 8.68 3.08
C TYR A 7 -5.78 8.00 1.74
N PHE A 8 -6.48 6.89 1.45
CA PHE A 8 -6.40 6.25 0.15
C PHE A 8 -6.81 7.28 -0.92
N PRO A 9 -5.92 7.61 -1.87
CA PRO A 9 -6.28 8.50 -2.96
C PRO A 9 -7.42 7.85 -3.74
N ASN A 10 -8.35 8.66 -4.23
CA ASN A 10 -9.42 8.19 -5.13
C ASN A 10 -9.04 8.36 -6.61
N GLU A 11 -8.01 9.16 -6.89
CA GLU A 11 -7.51 9.46 -8.22
C GLU A 11 -5.97 9.49 -8.19
N TRP A 12 -5.36 9.01 -9.27
CA TRP A 12 -3.92 9.02 -9.50
C TRP A 12 -3.67 9.02 -11.01
N ASP A 13 -2.44 9.35 -11.39
CA ASP A 13 -2.00 9.30 -12.79
C ASP A 13 -2.02 7.86 -13.34
N GLU A 14 -2.34 7.68 -14.63
CA GLU A 14 -2.51 6.36 -15.26
C GLU A 14 -1.26 5.46 -15.19
N ASN A 15 -0.06 6.03 -14.97
CA ASN A 15 1.17 5.28 -14.81
C ASN A 15 1.28 4.57 -13.44
N TYR A 16 0.38 4.86 -12.50
CA TYR A 16 0.36 4.20 -11.21
C TYR A 16 -0.46 2.91 -11.26
N THR A 17 0.13 1.84 -10.76
CA THR A 17 -0.52 0.55 -10.58
C THR A 17 -1.03 0.40 -9.15
N PRO A 18 -2.35 0.28 -8.92
CA PRO A 18 -2.89 -0.12 -7.63
C PRO A 18 -2.60 -1.60 -7.38
N ILE A 19 -1.97 -1.91 -6.24
CA ILE A 19 -1.55 -3.28 -5.90
C ILE A 19 -2.59 -4.01 -5.07
N PHE A 20 -3.30 -3.29 -4.20
CA PHE A 20 -4.30 -3.86 -3.31
C PHE A 20 -5.65 -3.18 -3.49
N SER A 21 -6.68 -4.01 -3.51
CA SER A 21 -8.07 -3.63 -3.34
C SER A 21 -8.60 -4.23 -2.03
N MET A 22 -9.38 -3.46 -1.27
CA MET A 22 -9.93 -3.89 0.00
C MET A 22 -11.29 -3.23 0.28
N ASN A 23 -12.17 -3.96 0.94
CA ASN A 23 -13.44 -3.46 1.45
C ASN A 23 -13.79 -4.15 2.76
N ASP A 24 -14.61 -3.46 3.55
CA ASP A 24 -15.37 -4.11 4.60
C ASP A 24 -16.60 -4.80 3.99
N PRO A 25 -17.24 -5.74 4.71
CA PRO A 25 -18.45 -6.41 4.23
C PRO A 25 -19.50 -5.39 3.78
N ASP A 26 -20.14 -5.68 2.64
CA ASP A 26 -21.19 -4.86 2.03
C ASP A 26 -20.74 -3.47 1.52
N GLU A 27 -19.44 -3.14 1.54
CA GLU A 27 -18.88 -1.97 0.85
C GLU A 27 -18.29 -2.32 -0.52
N ASP A 28 -18.25 -1.35 -1.43
CA ASP A 28 -17.53 -1.46 -2.69
C ASP A 28 -16.01 -1.57 -2.46
N PRO A 29 -15.27 -2.37 -3.26
CA PRO A 29 -13.82 -2.46 -3.20
C PRO A 29 -13.14 -1.09 -3.37
N LYS A 30 -12.26 -0.74 -2.44
CA LYS A 30 -11.42 0.47 -2.48
C LYS A 30 -10.00 0.10 -2.86
N GLU A 31 -9.46 0.82 -3.85
CA GLU A 31 -8.06 0.76 -4.24
C GLU A 31 -7.25 1.90 -3.58
N GLY A 32 -6.02 2.13 -4.03
CA GLY A 32 -5.21 3.26 -3.56
C GLY A 32 -4.43 3.04 -2.26
N SER A 33 -4.71 1.97 -1.51
CA SER A 33 -3.97 1.65 -0.27
C SER A 33 -2.46 1.39 -0.50
N LEU A 34 -2.09 0.94 -1.69
CA LEU A 34 -0.72 0.76 -2.16
C LEU A 34 -0.68 1.04 -3.66
N LEU A 35 0.01 2.11 -4.05
CA LEU A 35 0.22 2.49 -5.44
C LEU A 35 1.71 2.43 -5.76
N VAL A 36 2.05 1.88 -6.93
CA VAL A 36 3.42 1.77 -7.41
C VAL A 36 3.52 2.38 -8.80
N THR A 37 4.56 3.17 -9.05
CA THR A 37 4.89 3.61 -10.40
C THR A 37 6.41 3.63 -10.60
N HIS A 38 6.83 3.48 -11.85
CA HIS A 38 8.22 3.59 -12.25
C HIS A 38 8.45 4.93 -12.93
N TYR A 39 9.46 5.66 -12.48
CA TYR A 39 9.82 6.96 -13.05
C TYR A 39 11.31 7.01 -13.34
N GLY A 40 11.66 7.03 -14.63
CA GLY A 40 13.05 6.92 -15.08
C GLY A 40 13.67 5.61 -14.63
N LYS A 41 14.65 5.69 -13.72
CA LYS A 41 15.36 4.54 -13.12
C LYS A 41 14.91 4.24 -11.68
N GLY A 42 13.89 4.95 -11.19
CA GLY A 42 13.42 4.88 -9.82
C GLY A 42 12.02 4.27 -9.73
N THR A 43 11.69 3.79 -8.54
CA THR A 43 10.31 3.43 -8.20
C THR A 43 9.78 4.41 -7.17
N PHE A 44 8.57 4.89 -7.38
CA PHE A 44 7.79 5.58 -6.37
C PHE A 44 6.69 4.65 -5.85
N ILE A 45 6.58 4.55 -4.53
CA ILE A 45 5.58 3.74 -3.84
C ILE A 45 4.85 4.64 -2.85
N TYR A 46 3.53 4.77 -3.01
CA TYR A 46 2.65 5.38 -2.02
C TYR A 46 1.94 4.27 -1.24
N THR A 47 1.86 4.40 0.08
CA THR A 47 1.07 3.48 0.90
C THR A 47 0.34 4.22 2.02
N GLY A 48 -0.98 4.03 2.06
CA GLY A 48 -1.85 4.52 3.13
C GLY A 48 -2.04 3.50 4.26
N LEU A 49 -1.35 2.35 4.21
CA LEU A 49 -1.45 1.30 5.22
C LEU A 49 -0.89 1.78 6.57
N SER A 50 -1.61 1.50 7.64
CA SER A 50 -1.27 1.93 9.00
C SER A 50 -0.17 1.06 9.63
N PHE A 51 1.03 1.00 9.02
CA PHE A 51 2.17 0.22 9.50
C PHE A 51 2.53 0.49 10.96
N PHE A 52 2.35 1.72 11.44
CA PHE A 52 2.59 2.08 12.84
C PHE A 52 1.70 1.31 13.85
N ARG A 53 0.62 0.68 13.39
CA ARG A 53 -0.25 -0.16 14.23
C ARG A 53 0.15 -1.63 14.20
N GLU A 54 0.78 -2.08 13.11
CA GLU A 54 1.08 -3.49 12.87
C GLU A 54 2.55 -3.85 13.16
N LEU A 55 3.47 -2.91 12.94
CA LEU A 55 4.89 -3.11 13.22
C LEU A 55 5.17 -3.20 14.73
N PRO A 56 4.75 -2.26 15.61
CA PRO A 56 5.03 -2.39 17.05
C PRO A 56 4.56 -3.68 17.73
N PRO A 57 3.37 -4.25 17.42
CA PRO A 57 2.95 -5.54 17.97
C PRO A 57 3.59 -6.76 17.30
N GLY A 58 4.50 -6.59 16.32
CA GLY A 58 5.24 -7.71 15.75
C GLY A 58 4.50 -8.51 14.67
N VAL A 59 3.52 -7.91 13.98
CA VAL A 59 2.73 -8.65 12.97
C VAL A 59 3.60 -9.00 11.78
N SER A 60 3.91 -10.29 11.63
CA SER A 60 4.88 -10.82 10.66
C SER A 60 4.55 -10.44 9.22
N GLY A 61 3.26 -10.43 8.85
CA GLY A 61 2.80 -10.03 7.52
C GLY A 61 3.12 -8.57 7.20
N ALA A 62 2.99 -7.67 8.17
CA ALA A 62 3.29 -6.25 8.00
C ALA A 62 4.79 -6.00 7.83
N TYR A 63 5.63 -6.68 8.62
CA TYR A 63 7.09 -6.62 8.43
C TYR A 63 7.51 -7.15 7.07
N ARG A 64 6.98 -8.30 6.65
CA ARG A 64 7.29 -8.87 5.33
C ARG A 64 6.90 -7.92 4.21
N LEU A 65 5.70 -7.36 4.27
CA LEU A 65 5.25 -6.38 3.27
C LEU A 65 6.16 -5.15 3.28
N PHE A 66 6.44 -4.56 4.45
CA PHE A 66 7.31 -3.38 4.56
C PHE A 66 8.70 -3.62 3.95
N VAL A 67 9.33 -4.75 4.27
CA VAL A 67 10.65 -5.12 3.71
C VAL A 67 10.56 -5.31 2.19
N ASN A 68 9.50 -5.93 1.68
CA ASN A 68 9.28 -6.06 0.24
C ASN A 68 9.18 -4.69 -0.44
N LEU A 69 8.45 -3.73 0.15
CA LEU A 69 8.32 -2.37 -0.39
C LEU A 69 9.66 -1.63 -0.40
N VAL A 70 10.43 -1.70 0.70
CA VAL A 70 11.76 -1.07 0.79
C VAL A 70 12.78 -1.71 -0.16
N SER A 71 12.66 -3.01 -0.38
CA SER A 71 13.59 -3.77 -1.24
C SER A 71 13.15 -3.80 -2.70
N TYR A 72 12.00 -3.22 -3.03
CA TYR A 72 11.43 -3.25 -4.37
C TYR A 72 12.34 -2.52 -5.37
N ARG A 73 12.57 -3.15 -6.52
CA ARG A 73 13.40 -2.62 -7.59
C ARG A 73 12.63 -2.70 -8.90
N GLN A 74 12.83 -1.68 -9.72
CA GLN A 74 12.49 -1.74 -11.13
C GLN A 74 13.43 -2.74 -11.80
N GLU A 75 12.88 -3.74 -12.49
CA GLU A 75 13.64 -4.65 -13.36
C GLU A 75 14.07 -3.97 -14.66
#